data_AF-A0A7S4AMB6-F1
#
_entry.id   AF-A0A7S4AMB6-F1
#
_cell.length_a   1.000
_cell.length_b   1.000
_cell.length_c   1.000
_cell.angle_alpha   90.00
_cell.angle_beta   90.00
_cell.angle_gamma   90.00
#
_symmetry.space_group_name_H-M   'P 1'
#
loop_
_entity.id
_entity.type
_entity.pdbx_description
1 polymer ?
#
loop_
_entity_poly.entity_id
_entity_poly.type
_entity_poly.pdbx_seq_one_letter_code
_entity_poly.pdbx_strand_id
1 'polypeptide(L)'
;MRNGRDRHRTHRRRARSSYRCEERFSLIARVIVASCCLLFLAGTAPVSSNAHANRNANVLVAALVVPPTTHNHRDTRSGYRQDATTITTAPSFPFLQAIESQGMHAISATSTRTRARTRASASTPATSFKSNSRLADQTTTALRSSSGDEDEDGRANTINNGDAHPPSTNTNTDTSNRTTNNNAPLALSFRLITDDPKRSILFSVLMTACGAGLGPFLDSYHSAFGVLVYNEPIRFTLWGSEAYPALTTAWWVPELFGLAGFLIGWLYVLLDAALLSGNALPAPSPPKILAGVSFFTLQYWLSGILVQADVLDRTGILDLMSVICALGFLLLDGTVSGLAVSFATCVGGPLIEAGLIAATNSGALGGGYHYTDPGETGFFPLWIVPVYFLGGPANGNLARGFWNALAVDDDDHDHDHKHERGAADTEADRQRQKRSCTTCRGTRRTPCPNCDGIGTYVAMGNRTVRCTSCNGRGYVVCRSCFHLYDDDPYDIDGIRETMNRMPD
;
A
#
# COMPACT_ATOMS: atom_id res chain seq x y z
N MET A 1 18.62 30.15 43.63
CA MET A 1 18.97 28.78 43.20
C MET A 1 17.85 27.98 42.52
N ARG A 2 16.58 28.43 42.43
CA ARG A 2 15.52 27.72 41.68
C ARG A 2 15.61 27.85 40.14
N ASN A 3 16.05 29.00 39.61
CA ASN A 3 16.15 29.24 38.15
C ASN A 3 17.19 28.37 37.40
N GLY A 4 18.16 27.78 38.10
CA GLY A 4 19.15 26.91 37.47
C GLY A 4 18.63 25.50 37.17
N ARG A 5 17.59 25.05 37.89
CA ARG A 5 17.09 23.66 37.79
C ARG A 5 16.11 23.47 36.62
N ASP A 6 15.42 24.53 36.20
CA ASP A 6 14.49 24.47 35.08
C ASP A 6 15.18 24.56 33.71
N ARG A 7 16.27 25.35 33.59
CA ARG A 7 17.08 25.38 32.34
C ARG A 7 17.70 24.03 31.99
N HIS A 8 18.03 23.21 32.97
CA HIS A 8 18.56 21.87 32.72
C HIS A 8 17.48 20.87 32.28
N ARG A 9 16.20 21.10 32.62
CA ARG A 9 15.08 20.23 32.21
C ARG A 9 14.64 20.48 30.77
N THR A 10 14.61 21.72 30.32
CA THR A 10 14.27 22.08 28.93
C THR A 10 15.30 21.57 27.93
N HIS A 11 16.60 21.69 28.23
CA HIS A 11 17.65 21.11 27.38
C HIS A 11 17.57 19.58 27.26
N ARG A 12 17.24 18.88 28.35
CA ARG A 12 17.05 17.41 28.31
C ARG A 12 15.81 16.98 27.54
N ARG A 13 14.75 17.80 27.49
CA ARG A 13 13.53 17.50 26.71
C ARG A 13 13.76 17.70 25.21
N ARG A 14 14.43 18.80 24.80
CA ARG A 14 14.79 19.04 23.39
C ARG A 14 15.68 17.95 22.82
N ALA A 15 16.70 17.51 23.57
CA ALA A 15 17.52 16.39 23.14
C ALA A 15 16.68 15.12 22.91
N ARG A 16 15.75 14.79 23.82
CA ARG A 16 14.91 13.57 23.72
C ARG A 16 13.87 13.60 22.59
N SER A 17 13.39 14.77 22.16
CA SER A 17 12.46 14.89 21.03
C SER A 17 13.20 14.66 19.70
N SER A 18 14.35 15.32 19.51
CA SER A 18 15.18 15.15 18.31
C SER A 18 15.64 13.70 18.09
N TYR A 19 16.02 12.98 19.16
CA TYR A 19 16.41 11.56 19.05
C TYR A 19 15.25 10.64 18.64
N ARG A 20 13.99 10.96 18.98
CA ARG A 20 12.84 10.11 18.62
C ARG A 20 12.44 10.25 17.16
N CYS A 21 12.58 11.43 16.56
CA CYS A 21 12.30 11.63 15.14
C CYS A 21 13.35 10.90 14.28
N GLU A 22 14.65 11.01 14.63
CA GLU A 22 15.72 10.25 13.99
C GLU A 22 15.55 8.72 14.14
N GLU A 23 15.13 8.24 15.32
CA GLU A 23 14.87 6.80 15.51
C GLU A 23 13.69 6.31 14.66
N ARG A 24 12.60 7.08 14.53
CA ARG A 24 11.45 6.71 13.69
C ARG A 24 11.79 6.72 12.20
N PHE A 25 12.52 7.73 11.74
CA PHE A 25 13.03 7.78 10.36
C PHE A 25 14.02 6.66 10.08
N SER A 26 14.96 6.43 10.99
CA SER A 26 15.92 5.34 10.89
C SER A 26 15.22 3.99 10.91
N LEU A 27 14.14 3.83 11.67
CA LEU A 27 13.38 2.59 11.70
C LEU A 27 12.68 2.35 10.37
N ILE A 28 11.99 3.34 9.80
CA ILE A 28 11.32 3.21 8.51
C ILE A 28 12.34 2.90 7.40
N ALA A 29 13.45 3.62 7.34
CA ALA A 29 14.50 3.38 6.35
C ALA A 29 15.15 1.99 6.52
N ARG A 30 15.50 1.59 7.76
CA ARG A 30 16.05 0.25 8.03
C ARG A 30 15.05 -0.85 7.72
N VAL A 31 13.77 -0.60 7.95
CA VAL A 31 12.72 -1.59 7.70
C VAL A 31 12.41 -1.68 6.20
N ILE A 32 12.45 -0.60 5.44
CA ILE A 32 12.40 -0.65 3.97
C ILE A 32 13.58 -1.47 3.43
N VAL A 33 14.80 -1.16 3.88
CA VAL A 33 16.01 -1.92 3.48
C VAL A 33 15.92 -3.38 3.90
N ALA A 34 15.43 -3.67 5.12
CA ALA A 34 15.29 -5.03 5.63
C ALA A 34 14.17 -5.81 4.93
N SER A 35 13.04 -5.18 4.60
CA SER A 35 11.96 -5.78 3.80
C SER A 35 12.42 -6.05 2.39
N CYS A 36 13.14 -5.12 1.75
CA CYS A 36 13.82 -5.37 0.48
C CYS A 36 14.77 -6.55 0.61
N CYS A 37 15.60 -6.63 1.64
CA CYS A 37 16.51 -7.77 1.87
C CYS A 37 15.77 -9.09 2.13
N LEU A 38 14.69 -9.11 2.92
CA LEU A 38 13.93 -10.32 3.28
C LEU A 38 13.15 -10.89 2.09
N LEU A 39 12.51 -10.04 1.30
CA LEU A 39 11.83 -10.44 0.06
C LEU A 39 12.85 -10.98 -0.95
N PHE A 40 14.07 -10.44 -0.95
CA PHE A 40 15.14 -10.86 -1.84
C PHE A 40 15.82 -12.16 -1.39
N LEU A 41 15.99 -12.40 -0.09
CA LEU A 41 16.46 -13.69 0.44
C LEU A 41 15.48 -14.82 0.12
N ALA A 42 14.18 -14.53 0.04
CA ALA A 42 13.20 -15.50 -0.43
C ALA A 42 13.30 -15.79 -1.95
N GLY A 43 13.72 -14.80 -2.75
CA GLY A 43 13.86 -14.93 -4.21
C GLY A 43 15.20 -15.47 -4.72
N THR A 44 16.22 -15.61 -3.86
CA THR A 44 17.60 -16.01 -4.24
C THR A 44 17.93 -17.47 -3.99
N ALA A 45 16.97 -18.30 -3.57
CA ALA A 45 17.15 -19.74 -3.66
C ALA A 45 17.46 -20.07 -5.13
N PRO A 46 18.65 -20.59 -5.46
CA PRO A 46 19.02 -20.81 -6.84
C PRO A 46 17.96 -21.69 -7.48
N VAL A 47 17.30 -21.17 -8.53
CA VAL A 47 16.54 -21.99 -9.47
C VAL A 47 17.59 -22.80 -10.20
N SER A 48 18.10 -23.83 -9.51
CA SER A 48 18.94 -24.85 -10.10
C SER A 48 18.11 -25.40 -11.26
N SER A 49 18.67 -25.36 -12.47
CA SER A 49 18.11 -25.93 -13.71
C SER A 49 17.81 -27.44 -13.64
N ASN A 50 17.86 -28.05 -12.45
CA ASN A 50 17.29 -29.36 -12.17
C ASN A 50 15.76 -29.30 -12.26
N ALA A 51 15.19 -30.28 -12.96
CA ALA A 51 13.76 -30.58 -13.05
C ALA A 51 13.00 -30.61 -11.70
N HIS A 52 13.71 -30.65 -10.57
CA HIS A 52 13.15 -30.53 -9.22
C HIS A 52 12.64 -29.13 -8.86
N ALA A 53 13.25 -28.05 -9.35
CA ALA A 53 12.76 -26.68 -9.08
C ALA A 53 11.40 -26.43 -9.76
N ASN A 54 11.23 -26.91 -11.00
CA ASN A 54 9.94 -26.88 -11.70
C ASN A 54 8.87 -27.71 -10.98
N ARG A 55 9.22 -28.84 -10.35
CA ARG A 55 8.25 -29.61 -9.53
C ARG A 55 7.76 -28.81 -8.32
N ASN A 56 8.64 -28.08 -7.63
CA ASN A 56 8.25 -27.31 -6.44
C ASN A 56 7.42 -26.07 -6.80
N ALA A 57 7.75 -25.38 -7.90
CA ALA A 57 6.93 -24.30 -8.44
C ALA A 57 5.53 -24.81 -8.84
N ASN A 58 5.46 -25.97 -9.51
CA ASN A 58 4.19 -26.60 -9.86
C ASN A 58 3.35 -27.00 -8.63
N VAL A 59 3.98 -27.43 -7.53
CA VAL A 59 3.29 -27.75 -6.27
C VAL A 59 2.74 -26.48 -5.60
N LEU A 60 3.50 -25.39 -5.56
CA LEU A 60 3.03 -24.12 -5.00
C LEU A 60 1.91 -23.50 -5.83
N VAL A 61 2.04 -23.52 -7.17
CA VAL A 61 0.99 -23.04 -8.09
C VAL A 61 -0.25 -23.94 -8.00
N ALA A 62 -0.10 -25.27 -7.93
CA ALA A 62 -1.22 -26.18 -7.71
C ALA A 62 -1.94 -25.92 -6.37
N ALA A 63 -1.20 -25.58 -5.31
CA ALA A 63 -1.79 -25.23 -4.01
C ALA A 63 -2.55 -23.90 -4.03
N LEU A 64 -2.21 -22.98 -4.93
CA LEU A 64 -2.88 -21.69 -5.10
C LEU A 64 -4.05 -21.73 -6.09
N VAL A 65 -4.01 -22.62 -7.09
CA VAL A 65 -4.99 -22.66 -8.21
C VAL A 65 -6.10 -23.70 -7.97
N VAL A 66 -5.87 -24.76 -7.19
CA VAL A 66 -6.88 -25.80 -6.96
C VAL A 66 -7.71 -25.46 -5.72
N PRO A 67 -9.00 -25.06 -5.85
CA PRO A 67 -9.87 -24.94 -4.71
C PRO A 67 -10.05 -26.32 -4.06
N PRO A 68 -10.14 -26.42 -2.72
CA PRO A 68 -10.34 -27.71 -2.05
C PRO A 68 -11.70 -28.27 -2.47
N THR A 69 -11.70 -29.27 -3.34
CA THR A 69 -12.90 -30.04 -3.65
C THR A 69 -13.30 -30.80 -2.40
N THR A 70 -14.38 -30.37 -1.75
CA THR A 70 -15.05 -31.12 -0.70
C THR A 70 -15.62 -32.40 -1.33
N HIS A 71 -14.89 -33.51 -1.18
CA HIS A 71 -15.44 -34.83 -1.47
C HIS A 71 -16.51 -35.16 -0.43
N ASN A 72 -17.78 -35.00 -0.80
CA ASN A 72 -18.90 -35.59 -0.08
C ASN A 72 -18.83 -37.11 -0.26
N HIS A 73 -18.26 -37.80 0.72
CA HIS A 73 -18.36 -39.25 0.84
C HIS A 73 -19.79 -39.60 1.28
N ARG A 74 -20.60 -40.04 0.32
CA ARG A 74 -21.90 -40.65 0.59
C ARG A 74 -21.66 -42.14 0.84
N ASP A 75 -21.87 -42.57 2.07
CA ASP A 75 -21.82 -43.97 2.48
C ASP A 75 -22.87 -44.80 1.73
N THR A 76 -22.40 -45.81 1.00
CA THR A 76 -23.21 -47.00 0.68
C THR A 76 -22.46 -48.25 1.10
N ARG A 77 -22.99 -48.88 2.16
CA ARG A 77 -22.67 -50.24 2.59
C ARG A 77 -22.85 -51.22 1.43
N SER A 78 -21.83 -52.03 1.17
CA SER A 78 -21.97 -53.41 0.71
C SER A 78 -20.66 -54.15 1.01
N GLY A 79 -20.78 -55.26 1.73
CA GLY A 79 -19.65 -56.01 2.24
C GLY A 79 -18.94 -56.82 1.17
N TYR A 80 -17.62 -56.91 1.29
CA TYR A 80 -16.90 -58.12 0.94
C TYR A 80 -15.68 -58.27 1.85
N ARG A 81 -15.53 -59.49 2.34
CA ARG A 81 -14.52 -59.98 3.26
C ARG A 81 -13.28 -60.36 2.45
N GLN A 82 -12.10 -59.86 2.82
CA GLN A 82 -10.83 -60.55 2.54
C GLN A 82 -9.71 -60.02 3.44
N ASP A 83 -9.34 -60.91 4.36
CA ASP A 83 -8.02 -61.31 4.86
C ASP A 83 -6.89 -60.28 5.04
N ALA A 84 -6.40 -60.32 6.29
CA ALA A 84 -5.21 -59.68 6.80
C ALA A 84 -3.94 -60.17 6.11
N THR A 85 -2.99 -59.26 5.87
CA THR A 85 -1.56 -59.60 5.90
C THR A 85 -0.70 -58.36 6.14
N THR A 86 0.01 -58.42 7.25
CA THR A 86 1.40 -58.00 7.47
C THR A 86 1.79 -56.52 7.32
N ILE A 87 1.94 -55.90 8.49
CA ILE A 87 2.75 -54.72 8.76
C ILE A 87 4.22 -55.02 8.41
N THR A 88 4.86 -54.17 7.61
CA THR A 88 6.33 -54.11 7.59
C THR A 88 6.79 -52.66 7.51
N THR A 89 7.81 -52.42 8.33
CA THR A 89 8.47 -51.20 8.73
C THR A 89 9.10 -50.38 7.60
N ALA A 90 9.14 -49.07 7.82
CA ALA A 90 9.91 -48.09 7.07
C ALA A 90 11.41 -48.45 6.93
N PRO A 91 12.10 -47.90 5.93
CA PRO A 91 13.52 -47.62 6.07
C PRO A 91 13.82 -46.12 6.01
N SER A 92 14.63 -45.75 7.00
CA SER A 92 15.44 -44.56 7.17
C SER A 92 16.36 -44.24 5.99
N PHE A 93 16.48 -42.95 5.68
CA PHE A 93 17.53 -42.37 4.84
C PHE A 93 18.90 -42.37 5.55
N PRO A 94 20.01 -42.63 4.84
CA PRO A 94 21.31 -42.11 5.21
C PRO A 94 21.80 -41.04 4.22
N PHE A 95 22.36 -39.99 4.80
CA PHE A 95 23.09 -38.90 4.17
C PHE A 95 24.60 -39.19 4.28
N LEU A 96 25.40 -38.65 3.34
CA LEU A 96 26.88 -38.58 3.24
C LEU A 96 27.67 -39.79 2.69
N GLN A 97 28.14 -39.66 1.43
CA GLN A 97 29.58 -39.62 1.09
C GLN A 97 29.78 -39.37 -0.42
N ALA A 98 30.68 -38.44 -0.76
CA ALA A 98 31.73 -38.53 -1.79
C ALA A 98 32.03 -37.16 -2.42
N ILE A 99 33.12 -36.55 -1.95
CA ILE A 99 33.98 -35.66 -2.72
C ILE A 99 35.00 -36.57 -3.45
N GLU A 100 35.42 -36.13 -4.63
CA GLU A 100 36.73 -36.32 -5.28
C GLU A 100 36.85 -37.19 -6.54
N SER A 101 37.56 -36.60 -7.52
CA SER A 101 38.13 -37.18 -8.75
C SER A 101 37.12 -37.34 -9.91
N GLN A 102 37.35 -37.02 -11.18
CA GLN A 102 38.48 -36.67 -12.07
C GLN A 102 37.84 -35.83 -13.22
N GLY A 103 38.50 -35.13 -14.14
CA GLY A 103 39.86 -35.10 -14.60
C GLY A 103 39.90 -34.18 -15.82
N MET A 104 41.05 -33.55 -16.05
CA MET A 104 41.35 -32.78 -17.24
C MET A 104 41.26 -33.65 -18.51
N HIS A 105 40.61 -33.15 -19.55
CA HIS A 105 41.00 -33.46 -20.93
C HIS A 105 40.90 -32.19 -21.79
N ALA A 106 42.07 -31.69 -22.17
CA ALA A 106 42.24 -30.86 -23.35
C ALA A 106 42.08 -31.73 -24.60
N ILE A 107 41.24 -31.31 -25.56
CA ILE A 107 41.40 -31.70 -26.96
C ILE A 107 41.22 -30.47 -27.86
N SER A 108 42.20 -30.39 -28.75
CA SER A 108 42.50 -29.47 -29.82
C SER A 108 41.37 -29.16 -30.80
N ALA A 109 41.52 -27.99 -31.41
CA ALA A 109 40.83 -27.45 -32.56
C ALA A 109 40.59 -28.44 -33.72
N THR A 110 39.48 -28.26 -34.41
CA THR A 110 39.40 -28.57 -35.84
C THR A 110 38.59 -27.48 -36.55
N SER A 111 39.31 -26.76 -37.41
CA SER A 111 38.79 -25.81 -38.38
C SER A 111 38.17 -26.58 -39.55
N THR A 112 36.92 -26.29 -39.89
CA THR A 112 36.35 -26.58 -41.21
C THR A 112 35.59 -25.39 -41.75
N ARG A 113 36.26 -24.76 -42.72
CA ARG A 113 35.81 -23.70 -43.61
C ARG A 113 35.09 -24.34 -44.79
N THR A 114 33.81 -24.07 -45.05
CA THR A 114 33.29 -24.15 -46.43
C THR A 114 32.04 -23.31 -46.71
N ARG A 115 32.22 -22.36 -47.64
CA ARG A 115 31.31 -21.83 -48.67
C ARG A 115 29.98 -21.15 -48.30
N ALA A 116 30.06 -19.82 -48.35
CA ALA A 116 29.37 -18.96 -49.34
C ALA A 116 28.32 -19.61 -50.25
N ARG A 117 27.09 -19.10 -50.17
CA ARG A 117 26.16 -19.06 -51.29
C ARG A 117 25.46 -17.70 -51.32
N THR A 118 25.98 -16.84 -52.18
CA THR A 118 25.32 -15.66 -52.73
C THR A 118 24.05 -16.07 -53.48
N ARG A 119 22.92 -15.43 -53.18
CA ARG A 119 21.86 -15.21 -54.16
C ARG A 119 21.22 -13.85 -53.91
N ALA A 120 21.41 -12.97 -54.88
CA ALA A 120 20.77 -11.68 -55.02
C ALA A 120 19.39 -11.84 -55.68
N SER A 121 18.62 -10.74 -55.56
CA SER A 121 17.52 -10.32 -56.44
C SER A 121 16.12 -10.87 -56.13
N ALA A 122 15.24 -10.03 -55.60
CA ALA A 122 14.15 -9.44 -56.39
C ALA A 122 13.23 -8.53 -55.55
N SER A 123 13.23 -7.25 -55.95
CA SER A 123 12.09 -6.33 -56.08
C SER A 123 10.87 -6.40 -55.15
N THR A 124 10.67 -5.27 -54.47
CA THR A 124 9.42 -4.65 -54.01
C THR A 124 8.27 -4.72 -55.04
N PRO A 125 7.01 -4.65 -54.56
CA PRO A 125 6.27 -3.42 -54.89
C PRO A 125 5.57 -2.79 -53.67
N ALA A 126 5.60 -1.46 -53.68
CA ALA A 126 4.87 -0.58 -52.80
C ALA A 126 3.36 -0.68 -53.05
N THR A 127 2.57 -0.74 -51.97
CA THR A 127 1.14 -0.44 -52.00
C THR A 127 0.89 0.81 -51.16
N SER A 128 0.63 1.91 -51.88
CA SER A 128 0.09 3.15 -51.33
C SER A 128 -1.33 2.89 -50.87
N PHE A 129 -1.64 3.12 -49.59
CA PHE A 129 -3.03 3.23 -49.13
C PHE A 129 -3.34 4.69 -48.82
N LYS A 130 -4.29 5.21 -49.60
CA LYS A 130 -4.77 6.59 -49.57
C LYS A 130 -5.57 6.88 -48.31
N SER A 131 -5.28 8.04 -47.75
CA SER A 131 -6.15 8.82 -46.87
C SER A 131 -7.55 9.01 -47.44
N ASN A 132 -8.59 8.73 -46.65
CA ASN A 132 -9.93 9.25 -46.87
C ASN A 132 -10.47 9.88 -45.60
N SER A 133 -10.47 11.21 -45.61
CA SER A 133 -11.26 12.10 -44.76
C SER A 133 -12.67 12.26 -45.33
N ARG A 134 -13.71 12.01 -44.52
CA ARG A 134 -15.11 12.49 -44.62
C ARG A 134 -15.75 12.13 -43.26
N LEU A 135 -16.08 13.04 -42.34
CA LEU A 135 -17.06 14.14 -42.35
C LEU A 135 -18.52 13.69 -42.60
N ALA A 136 -19.26 13.53 -41.50
CA ALA A 136 -20.72 13.66 -41.31
C ALA A 136 -20.91 13.51 -39.77
N ASP A 137 -21.08 14.57 -38.98
CA ASP A 137 -22.18 15.53 -38.88
C ASP A 137 -23.51 14.92 -38.39
N GLN A 138 -23.92 15.40 -37.21
CA GLN A 138 -25.25 15.46 -36.59
C GLN A 138 -26.10 14.19 -36.42
N THR A 139 -26.45 13.86 -35.17
CA THR A 139 -27.85 13.95 -34.70
C THR A 139 -27.95 14.05 -33.16
N THR A 140 -28.57 15.13 -32.70
CA THR A 140 -29.13 15.41 -31.38
C THR A 140 -30.53 14.80 -31.22
N THR A 141 -30.79 14.07 -30.12
CA THR A 141 -32.13 13.89 -29.51
C THR A 141 -31.93 13.37 -28.07
N ALA A 142 -32.06 14.17 -27.01
CA ALA A 142 -33.28 14.60 -26.35
C ALA A 142 -34.26 13.44 -26.03
N LEU A 143 -34.20 12.92 -24.80
CA LEU A 143 -35.34 12.26 -24.15
C LEU A 143 -35.53 12.86 -22.75
N ARG A 144 -36.60 13.66 -22.66
CA ARG A 144 -37.21 14.23 -21.46
C ARG A 144 -38.69 13.83 -21.52
N SER A 145 -39.28 13.67 -20.32
CA SER A 145 -40.71 13.40 -20.04
C SER A 145 -41.14 11.94 -20.31
N SER A 146 -42.01 11.32 -19.50
CA SER A 146 -43.17 11.93 -18.84
C SER A 146 -43.79 11.01 -17.77
N SER A 147 -44.38 11.66 -16.76
CA SER A 147 -45.68 11.43 -16.08
C SER A 147 -46.06 10.04 -15.55
N GLY A 148 -46.39 9.94 -14.26
CA GLY A 148 -47.79 9.96 -13.74
C GLY A 148 -47.98 8.64 -12.98
N ASP A 149 -48.69 8.47 -11.88
CA ASP A 149 -49.84 9.14 -11.26
C ASP A 149 -49.76 8.85 -9.74
N GLU A 150 -50.11 9.82 -8.88
CA GLU A 150 -51.33 9.84 -8.04
C GLU A 150 -51.60 8.54 -7.25
N ASP A 151 -51.56 8.66 -5.92
CA ASP A 151 -52.65 8.18 -5.08
C ASP A 151 -52.65 8.90 -3.72
N GLU A 152 -53.76 9.60 -3.50
CA GLU A 152 -54.28 10.09 -2.23
C GLU A 152 -54.50 8.91 -1.25
N ASP A 153 -54.27 9.13 0.05
CA ASP A 153 -55.35 9.13 1.05
C ASP A 153 -54.82 9.09 2.50
N GLY A 154 -55.52 9.80 3.38
CA GLY A 154 -55.85 9.20 4.69
C GLY A 154 -55.11 9.68 5.95
N ARG A 155 -55.36 10.92 6.38
CA ARG A 155 -56.01 11.28 7.67
C ARG A 155 -55.55 10.56 8.97
N ALA A 156 -55.02 11.31 9.95
CA ALA A 156 -55.70 11.63 11.24
C ALA A 156 -54.75 12.15 12.36
N ASN A 157 -55.09 13.34 12.86
CA ASN A 157 -54.98 13.89 14.22
C ASN A 157 -54.17 13.15 15.30
N THR A 158 -53.32 13.89 16.03
CA THR A 158 -53.51 14.08 17.49
C THR A 158 -52.92 15.41 17.98
N ILE A 159 -53.70 16.02 18.88
CA ILE A 159 -53.57 17.27 19.62
C ILE A 159 -52.41 17.21 20.63
N ASN A 160 -51.66 18.30 20.81
CA ASN A 160 -51.17 18.68 22.15
C ASN A 160 -50.81 20.16 22.31
N ASN A 161 -51.61 20.82 23.15
CA ASN A 161 -51.43 21.96 24.04
C ASN A 161 -50.12 22.76 24.00
N GLY A 162 -50.27 24.02 23.55
CA GLY A 162 -50.10 25.24 24.36
C GLY A 162 -48.97 25.33 25.38
N ASP A 163 -47.99 26.18 25.07
CA ASP A 163 -47.43 27.15 26.03
C ASP A 163 -47.06 28.44 25.29
N ALA A 164 -47.66 29.53 25.72
CA ALA A 164 -47.55 30.85 25.11
C ALA A 164 -46.30 31.58 25.63
N HIS A 165 -45.32 31.80 24.74
CA HIS A 165 -44.29 32.82 24.91
C HIS A 165 -44.40 33.89 23.82
N PRO A 166 -44.14 35.17 24.14
CA PRO A 166 -44.38 36.29 23.23
C PRO A 166 -43.39 36.31 22.05
N PRO A 167 -43.82 36.80 20.86
CA PRO A 167 -43.03 36.75 19.65
C PRO A 167 -41.97 37.85 19.66
N SER A 168 -40.68 37.45 19.70
CA SER A 168 -39.59 38.33 19.27
C SER A 168 -39.33 38.07 17.78
N THR A 169 -40.09 38.78 16.95
CA THR A 169 -39.86 38.87 15.51
C THR A 169 -38.54 39.60 15.27
N ASN A 170 -37.49 38.83 15.05
CA ASN A 170 -36.27 39.30 14.41
C ASN A 170 -35.88 38.30 13.31
N THR A 171 -36.73 38.22 12.29
CA THR A 171 -36.47 37.49 11.05
C THR A 171 -35.55 38.32 10.16
N ASN A 172 -34.27 38.40 10.54
CA ASN A 172 -33.21 38.63 9.56
C ASN A 172 -32.91 37.27 8.92
N THR A 173 -33.74 36.90 7.95
CA THR A 173 -33.40 35.89 6.94
C THR A 173 -32.27 36.46 6.08
N ASP A 174 -31.05 36.48 6.63
CA ASP A 174 -29.84 36.53 5.83
C ASP A 174 -29.74 35.18 5.13
N THR A 175 -30.46 35.09 4.01
CA THR A 175 -30.21 34.13 2.94
C THR A 175 -28.86 34.51 2.34
N SER A 176 -27.79 34.28 3.11
CA SER A 176 -26.44 34.30 2.59
C SER A 176 -26.43 33.23 1.50
N ASN A 177 -26.49 33.70 0.26
CA ASN A 177 -26.23 32.92 -0.93
C ASN A 177 -24.85 32.31 -0.73
N ARG A 178 -24.83 31.13 -0.10
CA ARG A 178 -23.69 30.24 0.01
C ARG A 178 -23.48 29.73 -1.40
N THR A 179 -22.91 30.61 -2.23
CA THR A 179 -22.35 30.31 -3.52
C THR A 179 -21.36 29.21 -3.22
N THR A 180 -21.74 27.98 -3.52
CA THR A 180 -20.89 26.81 -3.48
C THR A 180 -19.77 27.10 -4.46
N ASN A 181 -18.68 27.67 -3.93
CA ASN A 181 -17.50 27.96 -4.70
C ASN A 181 -16.94 26.61 -5.15
N ASN A 182 -17.23 26.23 -6.39
CA ASN A 182 -16.75 25.00 -7.03
C ASN A 182 -15.20 24.92 -7.07
N ASN A 183 -14.51 26.00 -6.72
CA ASN A 183 -13.05 26.07 -6.61
C ASN A 183 -12.50 25.59 -5.25
N ALA A 184 -13.35 25.15 -4.32
CA ALA A 184 -12.93 24.72 -2.98
C ALA A 184 -11.88 23.57 -2.99
N PRO A 185 -12.00 22.51 -3.84
CA PRO A 185 -11.02 21.42 -3.83
C PRO A 185 -9.62 21.86 -4.28
N LEU A 186 -9.54 22.65 -5.35
CA LEU A 186 -8.27 23.12 -5.89
C LEU A 186 -7.59 24.11 -4.94
N ALA A 187 -8.37 24.99 -4.30
CA ALA A 187 -7.84 25.89 -3.27
C ALA A 187 -7.31 25.12 -2.06
N LEU A 188 -7.95 24.03 -1.66
CA LEU A 188 -7.50 23.16 -0.58
C LEU A 188 -6.19 22.45 -0.95
N SER A 189 -6.09 21.89 -2.16
CA SER A 189 -4.89 21.26 -2.70
C SER A 189 -3.70 22.23 -2.74
N PHE A 190 -3.93 23.46 -3.19
CA PHE A 190 -2.87 24.47 -3.26
C PHE A 190 -2.36 24.83 -1.87
N ARG A 191 -3.28 25.08 -0.92
CA ARG A 191 -2.93 25.33 0.49
C ARG A 191 -2.14 24.20 1.10
N LEU A 192 -2.56 22.95 0.87
CA LEU A 192 -1.86 21.78 1.39
C LEU A 192 -0.38 21.73 0.97
N ILE A 193 -0.06 22.19 -0.23
CA ILE A 193 1.31 22.26 -0.75
C ILE A 193 2.05 23.47 -0.18
N THR A 194 1.40 24.63 -0.11
CA THR A 194 2.06 25.90 0.22
C THR A 194 2.17 26.20 1.71
N ASP A 195 1.30 25.65 2.55
CA ASP A 195 1.23 25.97 3.97
C ASP A 195 2.45 25.44 4.73
N ASP A 196 3.01 24.31 4.28
CA ASP A 196 4.25 23.73 4.80
C ASP A 196 5.18 23.31 3.64
N PRO A 197 6.03 24.22 3.14
CA PRO A 197 6.92 23.93 2.02
C PRO A 197 8.01 22.91 2.39
N LYS A 198 8.41 22.83 3.66
CA LYS A 198 9.46 21.88 4.09
C LYS A 198 8.95 20.46 3.99
N ARG A 199 7.77 20.19 4.55
CA ARG A 199 7.10 18.89 4.43
C ARG A 199 6.85 18.51 2.98
N SER A 200 6.36 19.43 2.16
CA SER A 200 6.12 19.19 0.74
C SER A 200 7.39 18.81 -0.02
N ILE A 201 8.50 19.50 0.23
CA ILE A 201 9.80 19.17 -0.38
C ILE A 201 10.29 17.81 0.11
N LEU A 202 10.27 17.56 1.42
CA LEU A 202 10.78 16.31 1.99
C LEU A 202 9.93 15.11 1.54
N PHE A 203 8.61 15.25 1.52
CA PHE A 203 7.69 14.27 0.95
C PHE A 203 8.04 13.93 -0.50
N SER A 204 8.26 14.96 -1.33
CA SER A 204 8.62 14.78 -2.75
C SER A 204 9.92 14.02 -2.91
N VAL A 205 10.97 14.41 -2.17
CA VAL A 205 12.28 13.75 -2.20
C VAL A 205 12.18 12.29 -1.76
N LEU A 206 11.44 12.00 -0.68
CA LEU A 206 11.27 10.64 -0.18
C LEU A 206 10.53 9.75 -1.18
N MET A 207 9.42 10.24 -1.76
CA MET A 207 8.67 9.49 -2.77
C MET A 207 9.50 9.24 -4.04
N THR A 208 10.23 10.25 -4.52
CA THR A 208 11.15 10.09 -5.65
C THR A 208 12.25 9.09 -5.35
N ALA A 209 12.89 9.18 -4.18
CA ALA A 209 13.97 8.27 -3.79
C ALA A 209 13.48 6.82 -3.65
N CYS A 210 12.29 6.59 -3.08
CA CYS A 210 11.69 5.26 -2.99
C CYS A 210 11.38 4.69 -4.37
N GLY A 211 10.79 5.48 -5.27
CA GLY A 211 10.54 5.06 -6.65
C GLY A 211 11.82 4.71 -7.39
N ALA A 212 12.79 5.62 -7.40
CA ALA A 212 14.08 5.44 -8.07
C ALA A 212 14.90 4.29 -7.48
N GLY A 213 14.79 4.05 -6.17
CA GLY A 213 15.46 2.97 -5.48
C GLY A 213 14.83 1.60 -5.75
N LEU A 214 13.49 1.48 -5.64
CA LEU A 214 12.80 0.18 -5.74
C LEU A 214 12.55 -0.25 -7.19
N GLY A 215 12.28 0.70 -8.09
CA GLY A 215 11.92 0.45 -9.49
C GLY A 215 12.89 -0.47 -10.23
N PRO A 216 14.21 -0.16 -10.25
CA PRO A 216 15.20 -0.99 -10.92
C PRO A 216 15.26 -2.44 -10.41
N PHE A 217 15.01 -2.68 -9.12
CA PHE A 217 14.98 -4.05 -8.58
C PHE A 217 13.75 -4.83 -9.02
N LEU A 218 12.58 -4.18 -9.06
CA LEU A 218 11.35 -4.81 -9.54
C LEU A 218 11.50 -5.21 -11.00
N ASP A 219 11.97 -4.28 -11.81
CA ASP A 219 12.21 -4.48 -13.23
C ASP A 219 13.29 -5.54 -13.51
N SER A 220 14.31 -5.63 -12.64
CA SER A 220 15.30 -6.70 -12.70
C SER A 220 14.72 -8.10 -12.53
N TYR A 221 13.58 -8.27 -11.85
CA TYR A 221 12.92 -9.59 -11.81
C TYR A 221 12.42 -10.00 -13.19
N HIS A 222 11.74 -9.09 -13.91
CA HIS A 222 11.28 -9.37 -15.27
C HIS A 222 12.44 -9.62 -16.22
N SER A 223 13.54 -8.90 -16.07
CA SER A 223 14.78 -9.17 -16.81
C SER A 223 15.37 -10.56 -16.49
N ALA A 224 15.43 -10.94 -15.21
CA ALA A 224 15.99 -12.21 -14.77
C ALA A 224 15.17 -13.42 -15.24
N PHE A 225 13.85 -13.26 -15.37
CA PHE A 225 12.94 -14.28 -15.88
C PHE A 225 12.77 -14.27 -17.41
N GLY A 226 13.47 -13.36 -18.11
CA GLY A 226 13.38 -13.25 -19.57
C GLY A 226 12.05 -12.69 -20.07
N VAL A 227 11.27 -12.02 -19.22
CA VAL A 227 10.06 -11.31 -19.61
C VAL A 227 10.42 -10.06 -20.41
N LEU A 228 11.43 -9.33 -19.94
CA LEU A 228 11.87 -8.05 -20.47
C LEU A 228 13.36 -8.12 -20.83
N VAL A 229 13.74 -7.52 -21.96
CA VAL A 229 15.14 -7.46 -22.41
C VAL A 229 15.50 -6.04 -22.79
N TYR A 230 16.51 -5.50 -22.10
CA TYR A 230 17.15 -4.23 -22.46
C TYR A 230 18.13 -4.43 -23.62
N ASN A 231 18.14 -3.48 -24.56
CA ASN A 231 19.10 -3.46 -25.67
C ASN A 231 20.51 -3.14 -25.18
N GLU A 232 20.63 -2.26 -24.18
CA GLU A 232 21.89 -1.83 -23.56
C GLU A 232 21.79 -1.92 -22.03
N PRO A 233 21.80 -3.15 -21.46
CA PRO A 233 21.56 -3.34 -20.03
C PRO A 233 22.76 -2.84 -19.21
N ILE A 234 22.46 -2.10 -18.15
CA ILE A 234 23.36 -1.91 -17.02
C ILE A 234 23.17 -3.09 -16.07
N ARG A 235 24.24 -3.85 -15.83
CA ARG A 235 24.22 -5.03 -14.98
C ARG A 235 25.13 -4.84 -13.77
N PHE A 236 24.61 -5.09 -12.59
CA PHE A 236 25.42 -5.13 -11.36
C PHE A 236 25.37 -6.51 -10.74
N THR A 237 26.54 -7.14 -10.60
CA THR A 237 26.73 -8.44 -9.93
C THR A 237 26.95 -8.26 -8.43
N LEU A 238 26.09 -7.49 -7.75
CA LEU A 238 26.27 -7.15 -6.32
C LEU A 238 26.38 -8.40 -5.42
N TRP A 239 25.52 -9.40 -5.67
CA TRP A 239 25.50 -10.68 -4.96
C TRP A 239 25.03 -11.84 -5.87
N GLY A 240 25.17 -11.67 -7.19
CA GLY A 240 24.78 -12.64 -8.21
C GLY A 240 25.98 -13.22 -8.97
N SER A 241 25.71 -13.90 -10.08
CA SER A 241 26.75 -14.32 -11.04
C SER A 241 26.65 -13.47 -12.31
N GLU A 242 27.64 -13.51 -13.20
CA GLU A 242 27.53 -12.84 -14.51
C GLU A 242 26.35 -13.37 -15.33
N ALA A 243 26.00 -14.65 -15.15
CA ALA A 243 24.84 -15.28 -15.79
C ALA A 243 23.51 -14.82 -15.18
N TYR A 244 23.52 -14.46 -13.90
CA TYR A 244 22.35 -14.04 -13.13
C TYR A 244 22.71 -12.80 -12.30
N PRO A 245 22.85 -11.63 -12.95
CA PRO A 245 23.18 -10.40 -12.26
C PRO A 245 22.08 -10.04 -11.26
N ALA A 246 22.47 -9.46 -10.13
CA ALA A 246 21.53 -9.08 -9.07
C ALA A 246 20.61 -7.93 -9.49
N LEU A 247 21.09 -7.07 -10.40
CA LEU A 247 20.36 -5.93 -10.93
C LEU A 247 20.64 -5.83 -12.43
N THR A 248 19.59 -5.89 -13.24
CA THR A 248 19.58 -5.57 -14.67
C THR A 248 18.60 -4.43 -14.90
N THR A 249 19.08 -3.31 -15.44
CA THR A 249 18.28 -2.11 -15.65
C THR A 249 18.85 -1.25 -16.78
N ALA A 250 18.29 -0.07 -17.05
CA ALA A 250 18.85 0.94 -17.93
C ALA A 250 19.01 2.28 -17.20
N TRP A 251 19.81 3.19 -17.76
CA TRP A 251 20.19 4.44 -17.09
C TRP A 251 19.00 5.36 -16.80
N TRP A 252 17.90 5.25 -17.53
CA TRP A 252 16.70 6.11 -17.42
C TRP A 252 15.61 5.50 -16.52
N VAL A 253 15.75 4.22 -16.15
CA VAL A 253 14.74 3.49 -15.37
C VAL A 253 14.59 4.08 -13.97
N PRO A 254 15.66 4.35 -13.20
CA PRO A 254 15.53 4.99 -11.89
C PRO A 254 14.79 6.34 -11.94
N GLU A 255 15.05 7.17 -12.96
CA GLU A 255 14.45 8.49 -13.13
C GLU A 255 12.96 8.37 -13.42
N LEU A 256 12.55 7.46 -14.33
CA LEU A 256 11.13 7.25 -14.62
C LEU A 256 10.37 6.71 -13.42
N PHE A 257 10.94 5.73 -12.69
CA PHE A 257 10.30 5.21 -11.48
C PHE A 257 10.28 6.24 -10.34
N GLY A 258 11.32 7.08 -10.21
CA GLY A 258 11.35 8.18 -9.25
C GLY A 258 10.29 9.24 -9.56
N LEU A 259 10.12 9.60 -10.84
CA LEU A 259 9.06 10.49 -11.29
C LEU A 259 7.67 9.87 -11.05
N ALA A 260 7.49 8.58 -11.34
CA ALA A 260 6.25 7.87 -11.06
C ALA A 260 5.91 7.89 -9.56
N GLY A 261 6.88 7.58 -8.69
CA GLY A 261 6.70 7.64 -7.23
C GLY A 261 6.26 9.02 -6.75
N PHE A 262 6.88 10.09 -7.27
CA PHE A 262 6.47 11.48 -7.02
C PHE A 262 5.03 11.76 -7.46
N LEU A 263 4.70 11.47 -8.72
CA LEU A 263 3.39 11.78 -9.30
C LEU A 263 2.27 11.00 -8.62
N ILE A 264 2.46 9.70 -8.41
CA ILE A 264 1.49 8.81 -7.76
C ILE A 264 1.30 9.24 -6.31
N GLY A 265 2.39 9.54 -5.59
CA GLY A 265 2.33 9.98 -4.20
C GLY A 265 1.54 11.27 -4.03
N TRP A 266 1.84 12.30 -4.84
CA TRP A 266 1.08 13.56 -4.82
C TRP A 266 -0.37 13.36 -5.22
N LEU A 267 -0.65 12.57 -6.26
CA LEU A 267 -2.03 12.33 -6.68
C LEU A 267 -2.88 11.72 -5.55
N TYR A 268 -2.30 10.80 -4.77
CA TYR A 268 -2.95 10.26 -3.56
C TYR A 268 -3.24 11.33 -2.52
N VAL A 269 -2.23 12.12 -2.13
CA VAL A 269 -2.36 13.15 -1.09
C VAL A 269 -3.40 14.20 -1.49
N LEU A 270 -3.40 14.63 -2.76
CA LEU A 270 -4.33 15.62 -3.28
C LEU A 270 -5.76 15.07 -3.39
N LEU A 271 -5.94 13.82 -3.85
CA LEU A 271 -7.26 13.19 -3.90
C LEU A 271 -7.82 12.91 -2.51
N ASP A 272 -7.00 12.47 -1.56
CA ASP A 272 -7.43 12.29 -0.17
C ASP A 272 -7.91 13.64 0.40
N ALA A 273 -7.17 14.73 0.19
CA ALA A 273 -7.58 16.06 0.64
C ALA A 273 -8.89 16.52 -0.01
N ALA A 274 -9.03 16.36 -1.32
CA ALA A 274 -10.22 16.77 -2.05
C ALA A 274 -11.46 15.95 -1.66
N LEU A 275 -11.34 14.62 -1.58
CA LEU A 275 -12.46 13.71 -1.38
C LEU A 275 -12.85 13.54 0.09
N LEU A 276 -11.91 13.70 1.02
CA LEU A 276 -12.17 13.47 2.45
C LEU A 276 -12.51 14.74 3.22
N SER A 277 -12.54 15.92 2.59
CA SER A 277 -12.95 17.23 3.13
C SER A 277 -13.60 17.19 4.53
N GLY A 278 -12.78 17.25 5.58
CA GLY A 278 -13.22 17.26 6.99
C GLY A 278 -12.94 16.00 7.81
N ASN A 279 -12.60 14.88 7.18
CA ASN A 279 -12.10 13.68 7.84
C ASN A 279 -10.57 13.71 7.91
N ALA A 280 -10.01 13.11 8.96
CA ALA A 280 -8.57 12.90 9.06
C ALA A 280 -8.08 12.08 7.84
N LEU A 281 -6.95 12.49 7.26
CA LEU A 281 -6.30 11.73 6.19
C LEU A 281 -6.04 10.29 6.69
N PRO A 282 -6.21 9.26 5.85
CA PRO A 282 -5.95 7.89 6.25
C PRO A 282 -4.49 7.77 6.71
N ALA A 283 -4.29 7.19 7.90
CA ALA A 283 -2.98 7.01 8.49
C ALA A 283 -2.64 5.51 8.55
N PRO A 284 -2.14 4.92 7.44
CA PRO A 284 -1.75 3.52 7.45
C PRO A 284 -0.59 3.32 8.44
N SER A 285 -0.65 2.23 9.20
CA SER A 285 0.43 1.87 10.10
C SER A 285 1.67 1.40 9.29
N PRO A 286 2.90 1.57 9.81
CA PRO A 286 4.09 1.09 9.12
C PRO A 286 4.02 -0.38 8.69
N PRO A 287 3.52 -1.34 9.51
CA PRO A 287 3.33 -2.71 9.07
C PRO A 287 2.42 -2.86 7.84
N LYS A 288 1.35 -2.05 7.74
CA LYS A 288 0.44 -2.06 6.59
C LYS A 288 1.13 -1.56 5.32
N ILE A 289 1.95 -0.52 5.44
CA ILE A 289 2.75 0.04 4.33
C ILE A 289 3.71 -1.03 3.80
N LEU A 290 4.44 -1.68 4.71
CA LEU A 290 5.40 -2.73 4.34
C LEU A 290 4.71 -3.93 3.73
N ALA A 291 3.58 -4.36 4.29
CA ALA A 291 2.77 -5.41 3.68
C ALA A 291 2.35 -5.05 2.26
N GLY A 292 1.97 -3.78 2.02
CA GLY A 292 1.62 -3.31 0.68
C GLY A 292 2.77 -3.35 -0.31
N VAL A 293 3.93 -2.79 0.05
CA VAL A 293 5.14 -2.84 -0.79
C VAL A 293 5.58 -4.28 -1.04
N SER A 294 5.53 -5.12 -0.02
CA SER A 294 5.89 -6.55 -0.11
C SER A 294 4.96 -7.31 -1.04
N PHE A 295 3.65 -7.08 -0.91
CA PHE A 295 2.64 -7.76 -1.72
C PHE A 295 2.71 -7.34 -3.19
N PHE A 296 2.95 -6.06 -3.47
CA PHE A 296 3.22 -5.58 -4.82
C PHE A 296 4.51 -6.20 -5.41
N THR A 297 5.59 -6.21 -4.63
CA THR A 297 6.87 -6.83 -5.03
C THR A 297 6.69 -8.32 -5.34
N LEU A 298 5.93 -9.03 -4.50
CA LEU A 298 5.59 -10.44 -4.71
C LEU A 298 4.82 -10.64 -6.02
N GLN A 299 3.81 -9.81 -6.32
CA GLN A 299 3.08 -9.91 -7.58
C GLN A 299 4.00 -9.69 -8.78
N TYR A 300 4.89 -8.70 -8.70
CA TYR A 300 5.88 -8.40 -9.74
C TYR A 300 6.80 -9.60 -10.00
N TRP A 301 7.37 -10.18 -8.93
CA TRP A 301 8.18 -11.40 -9.01
C TRP A 301 7.39 -12.60 -9.53
N LEU A 302 6.18 -12.81 -9.01
CA LEU A 302 5.31 -13.94 -9.35
C LEU A 302 4.93 -13.93 -10.84
N SER A 303 4.65 -12.76 -11.40
CA SER A 303 4.37 -12.64 -12.83
C SER A 303 5.53 -13.12 -13.70
N GLY A 304 6.78 -12.81 -13.33
CA GLY A 304 7.96 -13.25 -14.07
C GLY A 304 8.20 -14.76 -14.00
N ILE A 305 8.10 -15.36 -12.81
CA ILE A 305 8.29 -16.80 -12.66
C ILE A 305 7.20 -17.60 -13.38
N LEU A 306 5.96 -17.11 -13.41
CA LEU A 306 4.87 -17.79 -14.12
C LEU A 306 5.10 -17.81 -15.64
N VAL A 307 5.62 -16.72 -16.21
CA VAL A 307 6.02 -16.66 -17.62
C VAL A 307 7.17 -17.63 -17.90
N GLN A 308 8.21 -17.62 -17.04
CA GLN A 308 9.38 -18.50 -17.24
C GLN A 308 9.04 -19.98 -17.11
N ALA A 309 8.19 -20.34 -16.15
CA ALA A 309 7.87 -21.73 -15.84
C ALA A 309 6.85 -22.33 -16.82
N ASP A 310 6.19 -21.50 -17.65
CA ASP A 310 5.19 -21.91 -18.65
C ASP A 310 4.07 -22.79 -18.04
N VAL A 311 3.72 -22.52 -16.78
CA VAL A 311 2.72 -23.30 -16.01
C VAL A 311 1.30 -22.85 -16.32
N LEU A 312 1.14 -21.55 -16.62
CA LEU A 312 -0.12 -20.93 -16.98
C LEU A 312 0.06 -20.25 -18.33
N ASP A 313 -0.97 -20.32 -19.17
CA ASP A 313 -1.04 -19.51 -20.37
C ASP A 313 -1.27 -18.03 -20.02
N ARG A 314 -1.20 -17.14 -21.02
CA ARG A 314 -1.34 -15.69 -20.79
C ARG A 314 -2.65 -15.31 -20.12
N THR A 315 -3.73 -15.99 -20.48
CA THR A 315 -5.05 -15.79 -19.87
C THR A 315 -5.03 -16.18 -18.40
N GLY A 316 -4.47 -17.35 -18.06
CA GLY A 316 -4.34 -17.79 -16.68
C GLY A 316 -3.47 -16.85 -15.83
N ILE A 317 -2.38 -16.31 -16.40
CA ILE A 317 -1.57 -15.29 -15.71
C ILE A 317 -2.38 -14.01 -15.50
N LEU A 318 -3.10 -13.53 -16.52
CA LEU A 318 -3.95 -12.33 -16.40
C LEU A 318 -5.03 -12.49 -15.32
N ASP A 319 -5.74 -13.61 -15.31
CA ASP A 319 -6.79 -13.90 -14.34
C ASP A 319 -6.22 -13.96 -12.92
N LEU A 320 -5.11 -14.68 -12.73
CA LEU A 320 -4.45 -14.78 -11.43
C LEU A 320 -3.94 -13.43 -10.95
N MET A 321 -3.28 -12.65 -11.79
CA MET A 321 -2.81 -11.31 -11.44
C MET A 321 -3.96 -10.38 -11.10
N SER A 322 -5.10 -10.49 -11.80
CA SER A 322 -6.30 -9.70 -11.54
C SER A 322 -6.93 -10.03 -10.18
N VAL A 323 -7.02 -11.31 -9.82
CA VAL A 323 -7.51 -11.75 -8.50
C VAL A 323 -6.59 -11.24 -7.39
N ILE A 324 -5.26 -11.43 -7.53
CA ILE A 324 -4.27 -10.95 -6.57
C ILE A 324 -4.37 -9.43 -6.40
N CYS A 325 -4.48 -8.70 -7.50
CA CYS A 325 -4.64 -7.25 -7.53
C CYS A 325 -5.91 -6.80 -6.79
N ALA A 326 -7.06 -7.41 -7.07
CA ALA A 326 -8.33 -7.11 -6.41
C ALA A 326 -8.26 -7.35 -4.89
N LEU A 327 -7.71 -8.49 -4.48
CA LEU A 327 -7.49 -8.81 -3.07
C LEU A 327 -6.54 -7.80 -2.41
N GLY A 328 -5.43 -7.47 -3.07
CA GLY A 328 -4.47 -6.49 -2.59
C GLY A 328 -5.11 -5.12 -2.38
N PHE A 329 -5.91 -4.64 -3.33
CA PHE A 329 -6.63 -3.39 -3.19
C PHE A 329 -7.57 -3.39 -1.99
N LEU A 330 -8.40 -4.44 -1.84
CA LEU A 330 -9.38 -4.55 -0.75
C LEU A 330 -8.71 -4.64 0.63
N LEU A 331 -7.61 -5.38 0.76
CA LEU A 331 -6.93 -5.59 2.03
C LEU A 331 -6.04 -4.41 2.43
N LEU A 332 -5.40 -3.75 1.47
CA LEU A 332 -4.37 -2.76 1.74
C LEU A 332 -4.88 -1.33 1.69
N ASP A 333 -5.85 -0.99 0.85
CA ASP A 333 -6.28 0.40 0.66
C ASP A 333 -7.80 0.55 0.79
N GLY A 334 -8.57 0.05 -0.17
CA GLY A 334 -10.04 0.09 -0.17
C GLY A 334 -10.64 1.50 -0.23
N THR A 335 -9.85 2.55 -0.47
CA THR A 335 -10.33 3.94 -0.55
C THR A 335 -10.70 4.35 -1.98
N VAL A 336 -11.58 5.35 -2.13
CA VAL A 336 -11.98 5.88 -3.44
C VAL A 336 -10.82 6.58 -4.15
N SER A 337 -10.03 7.38 -3.41
CA SER A 337 -8.77 7.95 -3.90
C SER A 337 -7.84 6.86 -4.39
N GLY A 338 -7.69 5.79 -3.60
CA GLY A 338 -6.89 4.64 -3.98
C GLY A 338 -7.36 3.97 -5.25
N LEU A 339 -8.67 3.77 -5.41
CA LEU A 339 -9.24 3.21 -6.63
C LEU A 339 -8.93 4.08 -7.85
N ALA A 340 -9.12 5.39 -7.73
CA ALA A 340 -8.87 6.34 -8.82
C ALA A 340 -7.39 6.35 -9.24
N VAL A 341 -6.45 6.35 -8.29
CA VAL A 341 -5.02 6.30 -8.62
C VAL A 341 -4.61 4.93 -9.16
N SER A 342 -5.19 3.85 -8.67
CA SER A 342 -4.96 2.49 -9.20
C SER A 342 -5.39 2.38 -10.67
N PHE A 343 -6.53 2.99 -11.04
CA PHE A 343 -6.93 3.08 -12.45
C PHE A 343 -6.00 3.97 -13.27
N ALA A 344 -5.58 5.12 -12.73
CA ALA A 344 -4.65 6.00 -13.41
C ALA A 344 -3.30 5.30 -13.70
N THR A 345 -2.81 4.49 -12.76
CA THR A 345 -1.57 3.73 -12.92
C THR A 345 -1.73 2.52 -13.85
N CYS A 346 -2.83 1.78 -13.77
CA CYS A 346 -3.08 0.62 -14.63
C CYS A 346 -3.27 0.98 -16.10
N VAL A 347 -3.68 2.22 -16.41
CA VAL A 347 -3.75 2.74 -17.78
C VAL A 347 -2.47 3.50 -18.15
N GLY A 348 -2.03 4.42 -17.28
CA GLY A 348 -0.90 5.31 -17.55
C GLY A 348 0.42 4.58 -17.70
N GLY A 349 0.70 3.60 -16.83
CA GLY A 349 1.92 2.80 -16.88
C GLY A 349 2.09 2.11 -18.24
N PRO A 350 1.16 1.23 -18.64
CA PRO A 350 1.25 0.53 -19.94
C PRO A 350 1.28 1.48 -21.16
N LEU A 351 0.58 2.62 -21.12
CA LEU A 351 0.68 3.61 -22.21
C LEU A 351 2.07 4.24 -22.30
N ILE A 352 2.71 4.54 -21.16
CA ILE A 352 4.09 5.03 -21.13
C ILE A 352 5.03 3.96 -21.68
N GLU A 353 4.86 2.69 -21.31
CA GLU A 353 5.65 1.58 -21.86
C GLU A 353 5.53 1.44 -23.38
N ALA A 354 4.30 1.46 -23.91
CA ALA A 354 4.10 1.45 -25.37
C ALA A 354 4.79 2.63 -26.05
N GLY A 355 4.73 3.81 -25.45
CA GLY A 355 5.44 5.00 -25.93
C GLY A 355 6.95 4.82 -25.93
N LEU A 356 7.54 4.28 -24.86
CA LEU A 356 8.97 4.01 -24.75
C LEU A 356 9.44 2.97 -25.77
N ILE A 357 8.69 1.88 -25.94
CA ILE A 357 9.00 0.83 -26.93
C ILE A 357 8.91 1.42 -28.35
N ALA A 358 7.87 2.20 -28.66
CA ALA A 358 7.72 2.84 -29.97
C ALA A 358 8.83 3.88 -30.26
N ALA A 359 9.19 4.70 -29.26
CA ALA A 359 10.28 5.67 -29.36
C ALA A 359 11.64 4.99 -29.54
N THR A 360 11.85 3.84 -28.88
CA THR A 360 13.06 3.02 -29.06
C THR A 360 13.11 2.40 -30.46
N ASN A 361 12.01 1.80 -30.91
CA ASN A 361 11.93 1.14 -32.22
C ASN A 361 12.12 2.11 -33.39
N SER A 362 11.76 3.38 -33.21
CA SER A 362 12.01 4.45 -34.18
C SER A 362 13.43 5.04 -34.10
N GLY A 363 14.24 4.64 -33.13
CA GLY A 363 15.58 5.17 -32.88
C GLY A 363 15.59 6.56 -32.23
N ALA A 364 14.44 7.06 -31.76
CA ALA A 364 14.33 8.34 -31.08
C ALA A 364 14.92 8.31 -29.66
N LEU A 365 14.90 7.14 -29.02
CA LEU A 365 15.55 6.88 -27.73
C LEU A 365 16.57 5.75 -27.86
N GLY A 366 17.78 5.97 -27.32
CA GLY A 366 18.80 4.93 -27.17
C GLY A 366 18.58 4.10 -25.91
N GLY A 367 19.09 2.86 -25.89
CA GLY A 367 19.04 2.00 -24.70
C GLY A 367 17.64 1.59 -24.25
N GLY A 368 16.70 1.41 -25.19
CA GLY A 368 15.37 0.93 -24.84
C GLY A 368 15.30 -0.57 -24.56
N TYR A 369 14.08 -1.07 -24.47
CA TYR A 369 13.78 -2.46 -24.12
C TYR A 369 12.63 -3.00 -24.95
N HIS A 370 12.45 -4.32 -24.90
CA HIS A 370 11.31 -5.00 -25.46
C HIS A 370 10.89 -6.17 -24.57
N TYR A 371 9.61 -6.52 -24.63
CA TYR A 371 9.13 -7.79 -24.07
C TYR A 371 9.54 -8.93 -24.99
N THR A 372 10.02 -10.04 -24.42
CA THR A 372 10.30 -11.27 -25.17
C THR A 372 9.02 -11.82 -25.79
N ASP A 373 7.91 -11.64 -25.07
CA ASP A 373 6.57 -11.91 -25.56
C ASP A 373 5.72 -10.63 -25.49
N PRO A 374 5.51 -9.93 -26.62
CA PRO A 374 4.72 -8.69 -26.67
C PRO A 374 3.22 -8.91 -26.45
N GLY A 375 2.76 -10.16 -26.34
CA GLY A 375 1.37 -10.48 -26.00
C GLY A 375 0.33 -9.97 -27.01
N GLU A 376 -0.86 -9.68 -26.49
CA GLU A 376 -2.04 -9.31 -27.26
C GLU A 376 -1.97 -7.88 -27.82
N THR A 377 -1.20 -7.00 -27.18
CA THR A 377 -1.12 -5.58 -27.55
C THR A 377 -0.08 -5.31 -28.63
N GLY A 378 0.84 -6.26 -28.87
CA GLY A 378 2.00 -6.06 -29.73
C GLY A 378 3.13 -5.24 -29.11
N PHE A 379 2.96 -4.76 -27.87
CA PHE A 379 3.97 -4.03 -27.12
C PHE A 379 4.34 -4.74 -25.80
N PHE A 380 3.32 -5.13 -25.04
CA PHE A 380 3.43 -5.79 -23.74
C PHE A 380 2.25 -6.76 -23.52
N PRO A 381 2.42 -7.80 -22.68
CA PRO A 381 1.33 -8.72 -22.36
C PRO A 381 0.28 -8.09 -21.44
N LEU A 382 -1.01 -8.41 -21.64
CA LEU A 382 -2.12 -7.76 -20.91
C LEU A 382 -2.09 -7.94 -19.39
N TRP A 383 -1.44 -8.99 -18.89
CA TRP A 383 -1.34 -9.23 -17.45
C TRP A 383 -0.53 -8.16 -16.71
N ILE A 384 0.19 -7.28 -17.40
CA ILE A 384 0.88 -6.14 -16.77
C ILE A 384 -0.10 -5.11 -16.19
N VAL A 385 -1.31 -5.01 -16.74
CA VAL A 385 -2.34 -4.05 -16.30
C VAL A 385 -2.71 -4.22 -14.82
N PRO A 386 -3.10 -5.42 -14.34
CA PRO A 386 -3.35 -5.62 -12.92
C PRO A 386 -2.09 -5.51 -12.04
N VAL A 387 -0.87 -5.68 -12.59
CA VAL A 387 0.37 -5.41 -11.85
C VAL A 387 0.50 -3.91 -11.58
N TYR A 388 0.31 -3.07 -12.60
CA TYR A 388 0.31 -1.61 -12.42
C TYR A 388 -0.78 -1.12 -11.48
N PHE A 389 -1.98 -1.71 -11.56
CA PHE A 389 -3.08 -1.36 -10.66
C PHE A 389 -2.68 -1.55 -9.20
N LEU A 390 -2.07 -2.70 -8.84
CA LEU A 390 -1.65 -2.97 -7.46
C LEU A 390 -0.49 -2.07 -7.01
N GLY A 391 0.28 -1.52 -7.96
CA GLY A 391 1.25 -0.46 -7.70
C GLY A 391 0.60 0.78 -7.06
N GLY A 392 -0.67 1.08 -7.38
CA GLY A 392 -1.44 2.17 -6.77
C GLY A 392 -1.51 2.07 -5.24
N PRO A 393 -2.15 1.04 -4.66
CA PRO A 393 -2.30 0.86 -3.21
C PRO A 393 -0.97 0.82 -2.44
N ALA A 394 0.06 0.21 -3.01
CA ALA A 394 1.39 0.16 -2.39
C ALA A 394 2.00 1.57 -2.28
N ASN A 395 2.03 2.31 -3.38
CA ASN A 395 2.56 3.69 -3.39
C ASN A 395 1.69 4.66 -2.60
N GLY A 396 0.37 4.50 -2.64
CA GLY A 396 -0.57 5.36 -1.92
C GLY A 396 -0.45 5.25 -0.41
N ASN A 397 -0.35 4.03 0.10
CA ASN A 397 -0.12 3.83 1.53
C ASN A 397 1.26 4.33 1.98
N LEU A 398 2.30 4.16 1.15
CA LEU A 398 3.62 4.74 1.40
C LEU A 398 3.54 6.27 1.47
N ALA A 399 2.88 6.89 0.50
CA ALA A 399 2.69 8.33 0.43
C ALA A 399 1.95 8.88 1.66
N ARG A 400 0.83 8.25 2.05
CA ARG A 400 0.11 8.60 3.29
C ARG A 400 0.99 8.45 4.53
N GLY A 401 1.78 7.39 4.59
CA GLY A 401 2.73 7.16 5.68
C GLY A 401 3.74 8.29 5.83
N PHE A 402 4.43 8.63 4.74
CA PHE A 402 5.38 9.76 4.73
C PHE A 402 4.69 11.08 5.04
N TRP A 403 3.56 11.36 4.38
CA TRP A 403 2.83 12.60 4.58
C TRP A 403 2.45 12.78 6.06
N ASN A 404 1.90 11.75 6.71
CA ASN A 404 1.50 11.82 8.11
C ASN A 404 2.70 11.87 9.07
N ALA A 405 3.78 11.14 8.79
CA ALA A 405 4.98 11.16 9.62
C ALA A 405 5.65 12.53 9.64
N LEU A 406 5.62 13.25 8.52
CA LEU A 406 6.19 14.59 8.38
C LEU A 406 5.34 15.70 9.03
N ALA A 407 4.11 15.41 9.45
CA ALA A 407 3.23 16.39 10.08
C ALA A 407 3.58 16.68 11.55
N VAL A 408 4.37 15.81 12.18
CA VAL A 408 4.50 15.73 13.66
C VAL A 408 5.49 16.75 14.23
N ASP A 409 6.34 17.36 13.41
CA ASP A 409 7.49 18.14 13.90
C ASP A 409 7.20 19.63 14.18
N ASP A 410 6.06 20.17 13.74
CA ASP A 410 5.81 21.64 13.82
C ASP A 410 5.15 22.11 15.13
N ASP A 411 4.49 21.24 15.90
CA ASP A 411 3.77 21.65 17.11
C ASP A 411 4.69 21.91 18.32
N ASP A 412 5.93 21.42 18.31
CA ASP A 412 6.83 21.47 19.47
C ASP A 412 7.70 22.74 19.56
N HIS A 413 7.78 23.54 18.49
CA HIS A 413 8.74 24.64 18.39
C HIS A 413 8.19 26.06 18.64
N ASP A 414 6.88 26.29 18.63
CA ASP A 414 6.31 27.65 18.84
C ASP A 414 5.88 27.95 20.29
N HIS A 415 6.14 27.04 21.23
CA HIS A 415 5.76 27.21 22.64
C HIS A 415 6.74 28.06 23.49
N ASP A 416 7.86 28.55 22.95
CA ASP A 416 8.90 29.23 23.75
C ASP A 416 9.01 30.75 23.51
N HIS A 417 8.23 31.35 22.61
CA HIS A 417 8.36 32.80 22.29
C HIS A 417 7.06 33.64 22.28
N LYS A 418 5.90 33.10 22.71
CA LYS A 418 4.65 33.88 22.87
C LYS A 418 4.13 33.95 24.31
N HIS A 419 5.01 34.23 25.26
CA HIS A 419 4.63 34.99 26.45
C HIS A 419 5.14 36.42 26.20
N GLU A 420 4.28 37.42 26.00
CA GLU A 420 3.65 38.08 27.16
C GLU A 420 2.35 38.85 26.88
N ARG A 421 1.75 38.85 25.69
CA ARG A 421 0.56 39.70 25.46
C ARG A 421 -0.51 38.99 24.62
N GLY A 422 -1.46 38.31 25.30
CA GLY A 422 -2.72 37.87 24.70
C GLY A 422 -3.19 36.42 24.99
N ALA A 423 -2.49 35.66 25.83
CA ALA A 423 -2.70 34.22 26.03
C ALA A 423 -3.89 33.80 26.92
N ALA A 424 -4.78 34.72 27.33
CA ALA A 424 -5.88 34.37 28.24
C ALA A 424 -7.06 33.68 27.53
N ASP A 425 -7.32 34.03 26.26
CA ASP A 425 -8.55 33.58 25.59
C ASP A 425 -8.36 32.30 24.75
N THR A 426 -7.16 32.06 24.21
CA THR A 426 -6.90 30.91 23.32
C THR A 426 -6.65 29.60 24.09
N GLU A 427 -6.09 29.67 25.29
CA GLU A 427 -5.90 28.51 26.18
C GLU A 427 -7.25 28.01 26.73
N ALA A 428 -8.17 28.95 27.02
CA ALA A 428 -9.54 28.64 27.42
C ALA A 428 -10.32 27.94 26.29
N ASP A 429 -10.07 28.32 25.02
CA ASP A 429 -10.71 27.71 23.86
C ASP A 429 -10.12 26.35 23.46
N ARG A 430 -8.79 26.16 23.55
CA ARG A 430 -8.17 24.81 23.43
C ARG A 430 -8.58 23.89 24.57
N GLN A 431 -8.72 24.40 25.80
CA GLN A 431 -9.30 23.64 26.91
C GLN A 431 -10.80 23.41 26.78
N ARG A 432 -11.53 24.26 26.05
CA ARG A 432 -12.94 24.04 25.68
C ARG A 432 -13.08 23.00 24.57
N GLN A 433 -12.23 22.98 23.56
CA GLN A 433 -12.24 21.95 22.51
C GLN A 433 -11.76 20.58 23.01
N LYS A 434 -10.90 20.53 24.04
CA LYS A 434 -10.62 19.29 24.80
C LYS A 434 -11.83 18.75 25.58
N ARG A 435 -12.94 19.50 25.67
CA ARG A 435 -14.23 19.06 26.20
C ARG A 435 -15.11 18.80 24.98
N SER A 436 -15.43 17.59 24.59
CA SER A 436 -16.10 16.59 25.40
C SER A 436 -16.00 15.24 24.70
N CYS A 437 -15.06 14.39 25.11
CA CYS A 437 -15.15 12.97 24.74
C CYS A 437 -16.53 12.47 25.18
N THR A 438 -17.37 12.03 24.23
CA THR A 438 -18.77 11.62 24.51
C THR A 438 -18.83 10.46 25.50
N THR A 439 -17.81 9.60 25.50
CA THR A 439 -17.69 8.45 26.40
C THR A 439 -17.39 8.84 27.84
N CYS A 440 -16.37 9.68 28.09
CA CYS A 440 -15.99 10.08 29.47
C CYS A 440 -16.51 11.45 29.90
N ARG A 441 -17.21 12.16 29.02
CA ARG A 441 -17.68 13.55 29.23
C ARG A 441 -16.56 14.50 29.69
N GLY A 442 -15.35 14.28 29.17
CA GLY A 442 -14.17 15.08 29.53
C GLY A 442 -13.52 14.73 30.88
N THR A 443 -14.05 13.77 31.63
CA THR A 443 -13.45 13.34 32.91
C THR A 443 -12.16 12.52 32.73
N ARG A 444 -11.87 12.10 31.49
CA ARG A 444 -10.74 11.22 31.13
C ARG A 444 -10.84 9.81 31.74
N ARG A 445 -11.95 9.49 32.39
CA ARG A 445 -12.22 8.23 33.09
C ARG A 445 -13.48 7.56 32.56
N THR A 446 -13.46 6.24 32.53
CA THR A 446 -14.67 5.43 32.33
C THR A 446 -14.72 4.34 33.40
N PRO A 447 -15.92 3.86 33.78
CA PRO A 447 -16.05 2.69 34.64
C PRO A 447 -15.19 1.54 34.11
N CYS A 448 -14.49 0.86 35.00
CA CYS A 448 -13.67 -0.29 34.65
C CYS A 448 -14.59 -1.42 34.17
N PRO A 449 -14.48 -1.89 32.91
CA PRO A 449 -15.40 -2.89 32.36
C PRO A 449 -15.26 -4.27 33.01
N ASN A 450 -14.19 -4.50 33.78
CA ASN A 450 -13.96 -5.77 34.47
C ASN A 450 -14.61 -5.85 35.86
N CYS A 451 -15.08 -4.72 36.39
CA CYS A 451 -15.74 -4.67 37.71
C CYS A 451 -16.88 -3.65 37.75
N ASP A 452 -17.41 -3.26 36.60
CA ASP A 452 -18.54 -2.35 36.42
C ASP A 452 -18.50 -1.08 37.29
N GLY A 453 -17.32 -0.46 37.42
CA GLY A 453 -17.20 0.75 38.23
C GLY A 453 -16.95 0.51 39.73
N ILE A 454 -17.12 -0.72 40.24
CA ILE A 454 -17.15 -1.03 41.68
C ILE A 454 -15.74 -1.04 42.28
N GLY A 455 -14.73 -1.42 41.49
CA GLY A 455 -13.35 -1.58 41.96
C GLY A 455 -13.07 -2.94 42.60
N THR A 456 -14.11 -3.72 42.90
CA THR A 456 -14.00 -5.08 43.44
C THR A 456 -14.98 -6.01 42.75
N TYR A 457 -14.70 -7.32 42.76
CA TYR A 457 -15.65 -8.36 42.38
C TYR A 457 -15.69 -9.48 43.43
N VAL A 458 -16.79 -10.22 43.48
CA VAL A 458 -16.96 -11.36 44.40
C VAL A 458 -16.40 -12.60 43.73
N ALA A 459 -15.32 -13.15 44.27
CA ALA A 459 -14.73 -14.41 43.82
C ALA A 459 -15.43 -15.61 44.48
N MET A 460 -15.13 -16.83 44.00
CA MET A 460 -15.65 -18.07 44.59
C MET A 460 -15.37 -18.12 46.10
N GLY A 461 -16.39 -18.53 46.87
CA GLY A 461 -16.35 -18.50 48.34
C GLY A 461 -16.79 -17.17 48.96
N ASN A 462 -17.51 -16.33 48.20
CA ASN A 462 -18.08 -15.06 48.66
C ASN A 462 -17.02 -14.07 49.20
N ARG A 463 -15.79 -14.14 48.68
CA ARG A 463 -14.70 -13.25 49.06
C ARG A 463 -14.63 -12.08 48.09
N THR A 464 -14.65 -10.86 48.62
CA THR A 464 -14.45 -9.65 47.84
C THR A 464 -12.96 -9.51 47.48
N VAL A 465 -12.65 -9.46 46.19
CA VAL A 465 -11.29 -9.30 45.68
C VAL A 465 -11.19 -7.96 44.94
N ARG A 466 -10.06 -7.26 45.10
CA ARG A 466 -9.78 -6.03 44.36
C ARG A 466 -9.62 -6.34 42.87
N CYS A 467 -10.26 -5.53 42.03
CA CYS A 467 -10.15 -5.66 40.59
C CYS A 467 -8.73 -5.33 40.15
N THR A 468 -8.03 -6.32 39.58
CA THR A 468 -6.64 -6.19 39.12
C THR A 468 -6.50 -5.19 37.96
N SER A 469 -7.52 -5.07 37.11
CA SER A 469 -7.50 -4.17 35.95
C SER A 469 -7.51 -2.68 36.31
N CYS A 470 -8.20 -2.29 37.38
CA CYS A 470 -8.26 -0.90 37.87
C CYS A 470 -7.57 -0.71 39.23
N ASN A 471 -6.88 -1.73 39.72
CA ASN A 471 -6.24 -1.76 41.04
C ASN A 471 -7.15 -1.32 42.19
N GLY A 472 -8.42 -1.74 42.17
CA GLY A 472 -9.37 -1.39 43.23
C GLY A 472 -10.13 -0.07 43.05
N ARG A 473 -9.80 0.76 42.05
CA ARG A 473 -10.35 2.13 41.93
C ARG A 473 -11.72 2.23 41.29
N GLY A 474 -12.12 1.21 40.54
CA GLY A 474 -13.39 1.19 39.82
C GLY A 474 -13.38 1.93 38.48
N TYR A 475 -12.35 2.70 38.15
CA TYR A 475 -12.25 3.39 36.86
C TYR A 475 -10.94 3.08 36.12
N VAL A 476 -10.96 3.28 34.80
CA VAL A 476 -9.80 3.20 33.89
C VAL A 476 -9.73 4.45 33.03
N VAL A 477 -8.57 4.74 32.42
CA VAL A 477 -8.45 5.84 31.45
C VAL A 477 -9.34 5.55 30.24
N CYS A 478 -10.11 6.56 29.83
CA CYS A 478 -11.03 6.45 28.72
C CYS A 478 -10.29 6.24 27.38
N ARG A 479 -10.38 5.03 26.82
CA ARG A 479 -9.73 4.67 25.54
C ARG A 479 -10.12 5.57 24.37
N SER A 480 -11.36 6.02 24.33
CA SER A 480 -11.90 6.87 23.26
C SER A 480 -11.24 8.26 23.16
N CYS A 481 -10.44 8.67 24.14
CA CYS A 481 -9.82 10.00 24.15
C CYS A 481 -8.29 9.99 24.31
N PHE A 482 -7.63 8.84 24.19
CA PHE A 482 -6.15 8.77 24.28
C PHE A 482 -5.47 9.76 23.33
N HIS A 483 -5.97 9.86 22.10
CA HIS A 483 -5.48 10.81 21.10
C HIS A 483 -5.66 12.29 21.50
N LEU A 484 -6.65 12.63 22.35
CA LEU A 484 -6.86 14.01 22.79
C LEU A 484 -5.84 14.47 23.83
N TYR A 485 -5.15 13.51 24.43
CA TYR A 485 -4.31 13.73 25.60
C TYR A 485 -2.83 13.50 25.36
N ASP A 486 -2.48 13.12 24.13
CA ASP A 486 -1.12 12.78 23.72
C ASP A 486 -0.50 11.65 24.57
N ASP A 487 -1.38 10.77 25.09
CA ASP A 487 -0.97 9.58 25.83
C ASP A 487 -0.76 8.42 24.83
N ASP A 488 0.43 7.81 24.84
CA ASP A 488 0.71 6.62 24.03
C ASP A 488 -0.08 5.42 24.57
N PRO A 489 -0.99 4.80 23.78
CA PRO A 489 -1.75 3.63 24.23
C PRO A 489 -0.88 2.41 24.57
N TYR A 490 0.38 2.39 24.13
CA TYR A 490 1.35 1.34 24.41
C TYR A 490 2.20 1.61 25.65
N ASP A 491 2.21 2.83 26.19
CA ASP A 491 2.90 3.18 27.43
C ASP A 491 2.06 2.80 28.66
N ILE A 492 1.96 1.49 28.91
CA ILE A 492 1.16 0.92 30.01
C ILE A 492 1.59 1.48 31.37
N ASP A 493 2.88 1.77 31.56
CA ASP A 493 3.39 2.28 32.83
C ASP A 493 3.08 3.77 33.01
N GLY A 494 3.18 4.58 31.95
CA GLY A 494 2.71 5.98 31.95
C GLY A 494 1.21 6.09 32.20
N ILE A 495 0.41 5.19 31.62
CA ILE A 495 -1.04 5.11 31.86
C ILE A 495 -1.32 4.77 33.33
N ARG A 496 -0.62 3.76 33.89
CA ARG A 496 -0.77 3.37 35.30
C ARG A 496 -0.36 4.49 36.25
N GLU A 497 0.73 5.19 35.97
CA GLU A 497 1.17 6.33 36.77
C GLU A 497 0.14 7.47 36.73
N THR A 498 -0.40 7.76 35.55
CA THR A 498 -1.46 8.76 35.37
C THR A 498 -2.71 8.37 36.14
N MET A 499 -3.16 7.12 36.04
CA MET A 499 -4.28 6.59 36.83
C MET A 499 -4.02 6.72 38.34
N ASN A 500 -2.81 6.43 38.81
CA ASN A 500 -2.49 6.52 40.23
C ASN A 500 -2.53 7.95 40.78
N ARG A 501 -2.28 8.95 39.94
CA ARG A 501 -2.32 10.38 40.29
C ARG A 501 -3.72 11.00 40.15
N MET A 502 -4.67 10.29 39.55
CA MET A 502 -6.05 10.76 39.46
C MET A 502 -6.67 10.77 40.88
N PRO A 503 -7.29 11.88 41.31
CA PRO A 503 -7.99 11.94 42.61
C PRO A 503 -9.18 10.98 42.59
N ASP A 504 -9.45 10.27 43.68
CA ASP A 504 -10.59 9.34 43.78
C ASP A 504 -11.94 10.03 43.63
#